data_AF-W4Q1V9-F1
#
_entry.id   AF-W4Q1V9-F1
#
_cell.length_a   1.000
_cell.length_b   1.000
_cell.length_c   1.000
_cell.angle_alpha   90.00
_cell.angle_beta   90.00
_cell.angle_gamma   90.00
#
_symmetry.space_group_name_H-M   'P 1'
#
loop_
_entity.id
_entity.type
_entity.pdbx_description
1 polymer ?
#
loop_
_entity_poly.entity_id
_entity_poly.type
_entity_poly.pdbx_seq_one_letter_code
_entity_poly.pdbx_strand_id
1 'polypeptide(L)'
;MKSIEAEVHQLEKLLIAHEKKQRSFQIAVAKEKLAHKQEQLDQVKESLDREKEKRAEAERMYQSIRLALHKKDRDNGNDQLTVLKLQIDRLDQELDVDDLKGQLERNEREIRGYFITLKEQFDKEANELEHERRTQENLLNTEKDQLEKETKLWLELDKSCGILESRLDDWQDQLAKLADKLNLDLEKETIHDVQKRWSLEAQTLDESITKLKTSNKKLDQEAIEKTREREALQAKLVTVGSDLTRVESIKEQMEAQHDEVKGQLRFLDRRFELIASLFTQQETLLGQMSDQMKQLADKKEQLLKRERVAYRFVDDYQEIPTFFADRIIYDAMQNWKNQFHYLATGVEFLKHTGVELHSMQNQHYWPISLITTTEEKSHLIERINKLQAEMQFPIIVLSNDEAHALLEQTPHWDTIQPKHWERNLNAEVFQQWKEQLLAQATLIKEERIEAEATLEKWKTVYNQLKVFYDQHTLADYQEVVQEIQELKKAKEQEEEKKSVIKYTVARDSRKTLKPG
;
A
#
# COMPACT_ATOMS: atom_id res chain seq x y z
N MET A 1 13.93 84.75 -106.82
CA MET A 1 14.42 83.57 -106.08
C MET A 1 14.78 83.88 -104.62
N LYS A 2 15.56 84.94 -104.30
CA LYS A 2 15.90 85.30 -102.88
C LYS A 2 14.71 85.66 -101.96
N SER A 3 13.54 86.02 -102.50
CA SER A 3 12.34 86.36 -101.72
C SER A 3 11.57 85.14 -101.23
N ILE A 4 11.57 84.04 -102.00
CA ILE A 4 10.79 82.83 -101.69
C ILE A 4 11.52 81.98 -100.63
N GLU A 5 12.86 81.92 -100.68
CA GLU A 5 13.66 81.25 -99.65
C GLU A 5 13.56 81.95 -98.27
N ALA A 6 13.41 83.28 -98.25
CA ALA A 6 13.20 84.03 -97.02
C ALA A 6 11.82 83.76 -96.39
N GLU A 7 10.78 83.62 -97.22
CA GLU A 7 9.41 83.29 -96.77
C GLU A 7 9.32 81.83 -96.29
N VAL A 8 9.92 80.87 -97.00
CA VAL A 8 9.98 79.46 -96.56
C VAL A 8 10.71 79.35 -95.22
N HIS A 9 11.84 80.04 -95.06
CA HIS A 9 12.59 80.02 -93.81
C HIS A 9 11.86 80.74 -92.66
N GLN A 10 11.03 81.75 -92.95
CA GLN A 10 10.12 82.35 -91.96
C GLN A 10 9.00 81.39 -91.57
N LEU A 11 8.41 80.66 -92.52
CA LEU A 11 7.35 79.68 -92.26
C LEU A 11 7.87 78.49 -91.44
N GLU A 12 9.07 77.98 -91.73
CA GLU A 12 9.71 76.94 -90.92
C GLU A 12 9.96 77.40 -89.48
N LYS A 13 10.43 78.64 -89.30
CA LYS A 13 10.60 79.24 -87.96
C LYS A 13 9.28 79.37 -87.21
N LEU A 14 8.20 79.76 -87.90
CA LEU A 14 6.86 79.85 -87.32
C LEU A 14 6.30 78.47 -86.96
N LEU A 15 6.53 77.46 -87.79
CA LEU A 15 6.07 76.09 -87.54
C LEU A 15 6.79 75.47 -86.34
N ILE A 16 8.12 75.62 -86.25
CA ILE A 16 8.91 75.21 -85.08
C ILE A 16 8.46 75.97 -83.82
N ALA A 17 8.16 77.26 -83.93
CA ALA A 17 7.65 78.05 -82.80
C ALA A 17 6.26 77.59 -82.34
N HIS A 18 5.38 77.21 -83.27
CA HIS A 18 4.06 76.67 -82.97
C HIS A 18 4.15 75.30 -82.29
N GLU A 19 4.99 74.38 -82.80
CA GLU A 19 5.23 73.08 -82.17
C GLU A 19 5.81 73.21 -80.76
N LYS A 20 6.75 74.14 -80.54
CA LYS A 20 7.26 74.45 -79.20
C LYS A 20 6.15 74.95 -78.27
N LYS A 21 5.27 75.82 -78.76
CA LYS A 21 4.10 76.29 -77.98
C LYS A 21 3.15 75.14 -77.65
N GLN A 22 2.83 74.28 -78.61
CA GLN A 22 1.95 73.13 -78.39
C GLN A 22 2.54 72.13 -77.37
N ARG A 23 3.84 71.83 -77.45
CA ARG A 23 4.53 71.00 -76.45
C ARG A 23 4.58 71.66 -75.08
N SER A 24 4.84 72.97 -75.01
CA SER A 24 4.83 73.70 -73.74
C SER A 24 3.44 73.71 -73.09
N PHE A 25 2.38 73.83 -73.89
CA PHE A 25 1.00 73.73 -73.43
C PHE A 25 0.67 72.33 -72.90
N GLN A 26 1.08 71.28 -73.62
CA GLN A 26 0.92 69.90 -73.14
C GLN A 26 1.68 69.64 -71.83
N ILE A 27 2.89 70.19 -71.69
CA ILE A 27 3.68 70.10 -70.45
C ILE A 27 2.97 70.86 -69.32
N ALA A 28 2.40 72.05 -69.59
CA ALA A 28 1.65 72.81 -68.59
C ALA A 28 0.41 72.05 -68.11
N VAL A 29 -0.39 71.49 -69.03
CA VAL A 29 -1.55 70.65 -68.69
C VAL A 29 -1.14 69.40 -67.90
N ALA A 30 -0.01 68.76 -68.26
CA ALA A 30 0.51 67.62 -67.51
C ALA A 30 0.97 68.01 -66.10
N LYS A 31 1.59 69.18 -65.93
CA LYS A 31 1.99 69.72 -64.62
C LYS A 31 0.79 70.03 -63.74
N GLU A 32 -0.26 70.64 -64.28
CA GLU A 32 -1.50 70.88 -63.53
C GLU A 32 -2.17 69.56 -63.10
N LYS A 33 -2.22 68.56 -63.98
CA LYS A 33 -2.74 67.23 -63.62
C LYS A 33 -1.90 66.56 -62.53
N LEU A 34 -0.58 66.69 -62.59
CA LEU A 34 0.32 66.14 -61.58
C LEU A 34 0.15 66.85 -60.23
N ALA A 35 0.06 68.18 -60.23
CA ALA A 35 -0.20 68.97 -59.02
C ALA A 35 -1.54 68.60 -58.38
N HIS A 36 -2.61 68.47 -59.17
CA HIS A 36 -3.91 68.04 -58.67
C HIS A 36 -3.87 66.61 -58.09
N LYS A 37 -3.10 65.70 -58.71
CA LYS A 37 -2.93 64.34 -58.19
C LYS A 37 -2.08 64.29 -56.91
N GLN A 38 -1.09 65.17 -56.78
CA GLN A 38 -0.33 65.33 -55.54
C GLN A 38 -1.22 65.85 -54.41
N GLU A 39 -2.04 66.86 -54.67
CA GLU A 39 -3.00 67.39 -53.69
C GLU A 39 -4.00 66.32 -53.23
N GLN A 40 -4.55 65.53 -54.16
CA GLN A 40 -5.40 64.37 -53.82
C GLN A 40 -4.65 63.34 -52.95
N LEU A 41 -3.39 63.07 -53.26
CA LEU A 41 -2.57 62.12 -52.52
C LEU A 41 -2.28 62.61 -51.10
N ASP A 42 -2.03 63.90 -50.93
CA ASP A 42 -1.78 64.50 -49.62
C ASP A 42 -3.06 64.54 -48.78
N GLN A 43 -4.22 64.85 -49.36
CA GLN A 43 -5.52 64.74 -48.68
C GLN A 43 -5.80 63.30 -48.22
N VAL A 44 -5.48 62.30 -49.04
CA VAL A 44 -5.64 60.88 -48.67
C VAL A 44 -4.67 60.50 -47.54
N LYS A 45 -3.41 60.96 -47.56
CA LYS A 45 -2.46 60.73 -46.46
C LYS A 45 -2.94 61.35 -45.15
N GLU A 46 -3.41 62.59 -45.16
CA GLU A 46 -3.97 63.22 -43.97
C GLU A 46 -5.17 62.45 -43.41
N SER A 47 -6.05 61.96 -44.29
CA SER A 47 -7.18 61.13 -43.85
C SER A 47 -6.73 59.79 -43.25
N LEU A 48 -5.70 59.16 -43.83
CA LEU A 48 -5.11 57.91 -43.34
C LEU A 48 -4.49 58.11 -41.95
N ASP A 49 -3.76 59.21 -41.75
CA ASP A 49 -3.09 59.47 -40.48
C ASP A 49 -4.11 59.81 -39.38
N ARG A 50 -5.19 60.54 -39.69
CA ARG A 50 -6.31 60.72 -38.76
C ARG A 50 -6.97 59.40 -38.34
N GLU A 51 -7.16 58.46 -39.27
CA GLU A 51 -7.73 57.15 -38.94
C GLU A 51 -6.75 56.28 -38.14
N LYS A 52 -5.44 56.38 -38.38
CA LYS A 52 -4.42 55.73 -37.54
C LYS A 52 -4.42 56.27 -36.11
N GLU A 53 -4.54 57.59 -35.94
CA GLU A 53 -4.61 58.21 -34.62
C GLU A 53 -5.86 57.75 -33.86
N LYS A 54 -7.04 57.77 -34.49
CA LYS A 54 -8.28 57.22 -33.91
C LYS A 54 -8.13 55.75 -33.50
N ARG A 55 -7.47 54.94 -34.34
CA ARG A 55 -7.19 53.54 -34.01
C ARG A 55 -6.28 53.42 -32.79
N ALA A 56 -5.21 54.20 -32.73
CA ALA A 56 -4.28 54.19 -31.61
C ALA A 56 -4.97 54.64 -30.30
N GLU A 57 -5.85 55.64 -30.35
CA GLU A 57 -6.67 56.06 -29.21
C GLU A 57 -7.63 54.96 -28.75
N ALA A 58 -8.33 54.30 -29.69
CA ALA A 58 -9.21 53.18 -29.38
C ALA A 58 -8.46 52.00 -28.76
N GLU A 59 -7.25 51.67 -29.25
CA GLU A 59 -6.40 50.63 -28.67
C GLU A 59 -5.94 50.99 -27.25
N ARG A 60 -5.58 52.25 -27.00
CA ARG A 60 -5.26 52.74 -25.63
C ARG A 60 -6.45 52.63 -24.69
N MET A 61 -7.65 53.01 -25.13
CA MET A 61 -8.87 52.88 -24.34
C MET A 61 -9.21 51.41 -24.06
N TYR A 62 -9.06 50.53 -25.05
CA TYR A 62 -9.27 49.10 -24.87
C TYR A 62 -8.32 48.52 -23.81
N GLN A 63 -7.04 48.87 -23.87
CA GLN A 63 -6.05 48.41 -22.89
C GLN A 63 -6.31 48.97 -21.50
N SER A 64 -6.75 50.23 -21.37
CA SER A 64 -7.07 50.82 -20.07
C SER A 64 -8.30 50.16 -19.42
N ILE A 65 -9.33 49.84 -20.21
CA ILE A 65 -10.50 49.09 -19.74
C ILE A 65 -10.09 47.69 -19.28
N ARG A 66 -9.27 46.98 -20.07
CA ARG A 66 -8.78 45.65 -19.72
C ARG A 66 -7.96 45.66 -18.43
N LEU A 67 -7.11 46.67 -18.24
CA LEU A 67 -6.37 46.85 -17.00
C LEU A 67 -7.30 47.11 -15.81
N ALA A 68 -8.34 47.92 -15.99
CA ALA A 68 -9.32 48.20 -14.95
C ALA A 68 -10.10 46.94 -14.53
N LEU A 69 -10.47 46.08 -15.48
CA LEU A 69 -11.09 44.78 -15.20
C LEU A 69 -10.16 43.87 -14.39
N HIS A 70 -8.90 43.73 -14.80
CA HIS A 70 -7.93 42.92 -14.06
C HIS A 70 -7.66 43.45 -12.64
N LYS A 71 -7.67 44.78 -12.43
CA LYS A 71 -7.58 45.35 -11.09
C LYS A 71 -8.78 44.98 -10.23
N LYS A 72 -9.99 45.10 -10.77
CA LYS A 72 -11.23 44.72 -10.06
C LYS A 72 -11.23 43.23 -9.68
N ASP A 73 -10.78 42.34 -10.57
CA ASP A 73 -10.71 40.90 -10.28
C ASP A 73 -9.69 40.60 -9.18
N ARG A 74 -8.55 41.30 -9.18
CA ARG A 74 -7.54 41.19 -8.13
C ARG A 74 -8.08 41.66 -6.77
N ASP A 75 -8.80 42.77 -6.74
CA ASP A 75 -9.39 43.29 -5.51
C ASP A 75 -10.45 42.32 -4.95
N ASN A 76 -11.34 41.80 -5.80
CA ASN A 76 -12.31 40.77 -5.40
C ASN A 76 -11.61 39.50 -4.85
N GLY A 77 -10.51 39.07 -5.46
CA GLY A 77 -9.74 37.92 -4.98
C GLY A 77 -9.08 38.18 -3.63
N ASN A 78 -8.57 39.39 -3.39
CA ASN A 78 -8.05 39.80 -2.09
C ASN A 78 -9.13 39.84 -1.01
N ASP A 79 -10.33 40.35 -1.35
CA ASP A 79 -11.46 40.36 -0.43
C ASP A 79 -11.86 38.92 -0.03
N GLN A 80 -11.90 37.98 -0.99
CA GLN A 80 -12.15 36.57 -0.68
C GLN A 80 -11.06 35.96 0.21
N LEU A 81 -9.79 36.27 -0.06
CA LEU A 81 -8.67 35.80 0.76
C LEU A 81 -8.74 36.33 2.20
N THR A 82 -9.14 37.60 2.39
CA THR A 82 -9.28 38.16 3.74
C THR A 82 -10.42 37.51 4.51
N VAL A 83 -11.56 37.25 3.85
CA VAL A 83 -12.67 36.51 4.47
C VAL A 83 -12.25 35.08 4.86
N LEU A 84 -11.54 34.37 3.97
CA LEU A 84 -11.05 33.01 4.25
C LEU A 84 -10.05 32.99 5.40
N LYS A 85 -9.12 33.97 5.47
CA LYS A 85 -8.19 34.09 6.60
C LYS A 85 -8.92 34.29 7.92
N LEU A 86 -9.92 35.18 7.95
CA LEU A 86 -10.75 35.39 9.14
C LEU A 86 -11.54 34.14 9.54
N GLN A 87 -11.94 33.30 8.58
CA GLN A 87 -12.59 32.01 8.86
C GLN A 87 -11.60 30.99 9.44
N ILE A 88 -10.37 30.93 8.91
CA ILE A 88 -9.30 30.07 9.44
C ILE A 88 -8.95 30.48 10.87
N ASP A 89 -8.73 31.77 11.11
CA ASP A 89 -8.38 32.28 12.44
C ASP A 89 -9.50 32.01 13.47
N ARG A 90 -10.78 32.02 13.05
CA ARG A 90 -11.91 31.62 13.90
C ARG A 90 -11.93 30.12 14.17
N LEU A 91 -11.65 29.30 13.16
CA LEU A 91 -11.57 27.84 13.33
C LEU A 91 -10.41 27.43 14.26
N ASP A 92 -9.29 28.15 14.17
CA ASP A 92 -8.15 27.96 15.08
C ASP A 92 -8.48 28.40 16.52
N GLN A 93 -9.41 29.34 16.71
CA GLN A 93 -9.91 29.76 18.02
C GLN A 93 -11.04 28.86 18.56
N GLU A 94 -11.87 28.27 17.71
CA GLU A 94 -12.96 27.36 18.12
C GLU A 94 -12.46 25.93 18.42
N LEU A 95 -11.26 25.58 17.94
CA LEU A 95 -10.59 24.33 18.29
C LEU A 95 -9.60 24.57 19.44
N ASP A 96 -10.10 24.58 20.68
CA ASP A 96 -9.29 24.47 21.91
C ASP A 96 -8.65 23.07 22.02
N VAL A 97 -7.80 22.73 21.04
CA VAL A 97 -7.04 21.48 20.97
C VAL A 97 -6.21 21.30 22.23
N ASP A 98 -5.76 22.39 22.84
CA ASP A 98 -4.98 22.36 24.06
C ASP A 98 -5.83 22.04 25.30
N ASP A 99 -7.08 22.50 25.38
CA ASP A 99 -7.99 22.09 26.46
C ASP A 99 -8.42 20.64 26.32
N LEU A 100 -8.68 20.18 25.09
CA LEU A 100 -9.01 18.77 24.82
C LEU A 100 -7.82 17.84 25.13
N LYS A 101 -6.60 18.23 24.78
CA LYS A 101 -5.38 17.51 25.21
C LYS A 101 -5.24 17.49 26.72
N GLY A 102 -5.48 18.63 27.39
CA GLY A 102 -5.46 18.73 28.84
C GLY A 102 -6.49 17.81 29.52
N GLN A 103 -7.70 17.70 28.97
CA GLN A 103 -8.73 16.78 29.46
C GLN A 103 -8.35 15.32 29.21
N LEU A 104 -7.81 15.01 28.03
CA LEU A 104 -7.35 13.67 27.69
C LEU A 104 -6.24 13.19 28.63
N GLU A 105 -5.23 14.03 28.89
CA GLU A 105 -4.14 13.70 29.82
C GLU A 105 -4.63 13.47 31.25
N ARG A 106 -5.61 14.25 31.71
CA ARG A 106 -6.22 14.05 33.03
C ARG A 106 -6.94 12.70 33.10
N ASN A 107 -7.76 12.40 32.10
CA ASN A 107 -8.49 11.13 32.02
C ASN A 107 -7.52 9.93 31.95
N GLU A 108 -6.43 10.04 31.18
CA GLU A 108 -5.41 9.00 31.12
C GLU A 108 -4.76 8.74 32.49
N ARG A 109 -4.46 9.79 33.25
CA ARG A 109 -3.86 9.65 34.58
C ARG A 109 -4.83 9.00 35.58
N GLU A 110 -6.10 9.38 35.55
CA GLU A 110 -7.13 8.80 36.42
C GLU A 110 -7.34 7.31 36.12
N ILE A 111 -7.46 6.95 34.84
CA ILE A 111 -7.62 5.56 34.40
C ILE A 111 -6.40 4.73 34.81
N ARG A 112 -5.17 5.24 34.60
CA ARG A 112 -3.95 4.56 35.03
C ARG A 112 -3.91 4.36 36.54
N GLY A 113 -4.27 5.39 37.32
CA GLY A 113 -4.36 5.31 38.77
C GLY A 113 -5.33 4.21 39.22
N TYR A 114 -6.52 4.17 38.63
CA TYR A 114 -7.52 3.13 38.91
C TYR A 114 -6.98 1.72 38.65
N PHE A 115 -6.35 1.48 37.49
CA PHE A 115 -5.80 0.16 37.17
C PHE A 115 -4.63 -0.25 38.07
N ILE A 116 -3.80 0.69 38.52
CA ILE A 116 -2.74 0.40 39.50
C ILE A 116 -3.37 -0.04 40.83
N THR A 117 -4.37 0.68 41.32
CA THR A 117 -5.05 0.31 42.58
C THR A 117 -5.77 -1.04 42.47
N LEU A 118 -6.39 -1.33 41.32
CA LEU A 118 -7.06 -2.60 41.07
C LEU A 118 -6.06 -3.75 41.02
N LYS A 119 -4.89 -3.53 40.40
CA LYS A 119 -3.81 -4.51 40.37
C LYS A 119 -3.29 -4.82 41.79
N GLU A 120 -3.07 -3.79 42.60
CA GLU A 120 -2.64 -3.98 43.99
C GLU A 120 -3.69 -4.73 44.83
N GLN A 121 -4.98 -4.56 44.55
CA GLN A 121 -6.06 -5.33 45.18
C GLN A 121 -5.98 -6.81 44.77
N PHE A 122 -5.88 -7.10 43.48
CA PHE A 122 -5.75 -8.49 43.00
C PHE A 122 -4.47 -9.17 43.50
N ASP A 123 -3.35 -8.45 43.58
CA ASP A 123 -2.11 -9.00 44.11
C ASP A 123 -2.25 -9.35 45.61
N LYS A 124 -3.00 -8.55 46.39
CA LYS A 124 -3.31 -8.87 47.79
C LYS A 124 -4.21 -10.09 47.91
N GLU A 125 -5.31 -10.13 47.16
CA GLU A 125 -6.23 -11.28 47.15
C GLU A 125 -5.53 -12.58 46.73
N ALA A 126 -4.64 -12.51 45.72
CA ALA A 126 -3.86 -13.67 45.28
C ALA A 126 -2.92 -14.19 46.38
N ASN A 127 -2.25 -13.29 47.10
CA ASN A 127 -1.39 -13.67 48.22
C ASN A 127 -2.20 -14.27 49.39
N GLU A 128 -3.37 -13.71 49.71
CA GLU A 128 -4.27 -14.25 50.73
C GLU A 128 -4.74 -15.66 50.36
N LEU A 129 -5.19 -15.87 49.12
CA LEU A 129 -5.59 -17.19 48.61
C LEU A 129 -4.43 -18.18 48.60
N GLU A 130 -3.20 -17.74 48.30
CA GLU A 130 -2.04 -18.61 48.36
C GLU A 130 -1.71 -19.03 49.80
N HIS A 131 -1.85 -18.11 50.75
CA HIS A 131 -1.72 -18.42 52.18
C HIS A 131 -2.79 -19.42 52.63
N GLU A 132 -4.06 -19.23 52.24
CA GLU A 132 -5.14 -20.18 52.53
C GLU A 132 -4.90 -21.55 51.89
N ARG A 133 -4.43 -21.60 50.64
CA ARG A 133 -4.08 -22.88 49.99
C ARG A 133 -3.00 -23.62 50.77
N ARG A 134 -1.95 -22.93 51.22
CA ARG A 134 -0.86 -23.53 52.00
C ARG A 134 -1.34 -24.05 53.36
N THR A 135 -2.25 -23.34 54.02
CA THR A 135 -2.81 -23.82 55.30
C THR A 135 -3.67 -25.07 55.10
N GLN A 136 -4.49 -25.11 54.04
CA GLN A 136 -5.30 -26.29 53.69
C GLN A 136 -4.43 -27.48 53.28
N GLU A 137 -3.36 -27.28 52.50
CA GLU A 137 -2.42 -28.34 52.14
C GLU A 137 -1.74 -28.95 53.38
N ASN A 138 -1.37 -28.11 54.37
CA ASN A 138 -0.81 -28.59 55.63
C ASN A 138 -1.83 -29.40 56.44
N LEU A 139 -3.09 -28.94 56.53
CA LEU A 139 -4.16 -29.68 57.19
C LEU A 139 -4.40 -31.05 56.52
N LEU A 140 -4.50 -31.08 55.19
CA LEU A 140 -4.67 -32.31 54.43
C LEU A 140 -3.54 -33.30 54.68
N ASN A 141 -2.28 -32.83 54.75
CA ASN A 141 -1.15 -33.69 55.05
C ASN A 141 -1.25 -34.26 56.48
N THR A 142 -1.67 -33.45 57.46
CA THR A 142 -1.87 -33.96 58.82
C THR A 142 -3.02 -34.99 58.91
N GLU A 143 -4.09 -34.82 58.15
CA GLU A 143 -5.19 -35.79 58.06
C GLU A 143 -4.75 -37.09 57.37
N LYS A 144 -3.95 -37.01 56.30
CA LYS A 144 -3.35 -38.18 55.65
C LYS A 144 -2.47 -38.97 56.63
N ASP A 145 -1.63 -38.28 57.39
CA ASP A 145 -0.78 -38.92 58.41
C ASP A 145 -1.61 -39.60 59.52
N GLN A 146 -2.77 -39.03 59.87
CA GLN A 146 -3.71 -39.66 60.82
C GLN A 146 -4.38 -40.89 60.22
N LEU A 147 -4.87 -40.79 58.98
CA LEU A 147 -5.47 -41.93 58.27
C LEU A 147 -4.48 -43.09 58.10
N GLU A 148 -3.21 -42.80 57.79
CA GLU A 148 -2.16 -43.82 57.73
C GLU A 148 -1.92 -44.52 59.07
N LYS A 149 -2.06 -43.80 60.19
CA LYS A 149 -1.99 -44.42 61.53
C LYS A 149 -3.20 -45.28 61.82
N GLU A 150 -4.41 -44.80 61.51
CA GLU A 150 -5.65 -45.54 61.71
C GLU A 150 -5.72 -46.80 60.85
N THR A 151 -5.31 -46.73 59.59
CA THR A 151 -5.24 -47.90 58.70
C THR A 151 -4.26 -48.96 59.21
N LYS A 152 -3.12 -48.56 59.78
CA LYS A 152 -2.19 -49.50 60.45
C LYS A 152 -2.85 -50.17 61.66
N LEU A 153 -3.56 -49.42 62.50
CA LEU A 153 -4.30 -49.97 63.64
C LEU A 153 -5.41 -50.93 63.20
N TRP A 154 -6.16 -50.58 62.14
CA TRP A 154 -7.17 -51.46 61.55
C TRP A 154 -6.57 -52.76 61.03
N LEU A 155 -5.42 -52.70 60.36
CA LEU A 155 -4.71 -53.89 59.86
C LEU A 155 -4.24 -54.79 61.01
N GLU A 156 -3.80 -54.21 62.13
CA GLU A 156 -3.46 -54.97 63.34
C GLU A 156 -4.69 -55.61 63.97
N LEU A 157 -5.82 -54.90 64.02
CA LEU A 157 -7.08 -55.41 64.55
C LEU A 157 -7.64 -56.55 63.68
N ASP A 158 -7.63 -56.38 62.35
CA ASP A 158 -8.08 -57.38 61.38
C ASP A 158 -7.29 -58.70 61.52
N LYS A 159 -5.95 -58.60 61.65
CA LYS A 159 -5.11 -59.76 61.97
C LYS A 159 -5.52 -60.44 63.27
N SER A 160 -5.90 -59.67 64.30
CA SER A 160 -6.34 -60.24 65.57
C SER A 160 -7.71 -60.92 65.46
N CYS A 161 -8.64 -60.36 64.69
CA CYS A 161 -9.94 -60.96 64.39
C CYS A 161 -9.77 -62.26 63.59
N GLY A 162 -8.92 -62.29 62.56
CA GLY A 162 -8.64 -63.50 61.80
C GLY A 162 -8.07 -64.65 62.64
N ILE A 163 -7.25 -64.35 63.66
CA ILE A 163 -6.76 -65.35 64.63
C ILE A 163 -7.91 -65.87 65.53
N LEU A 164 -8.88 -65.02 65.86
CA LEU A 164 -10.05 -65.44 66.65
C LEU A 164 -11.05 -66.24 65.81
N GLU A 165 -11.27 -65.87 64.54
CA GLU A 165 -12.11 -66.62 63.60
C GLU A 165 -11.53 -67.99 63.31
N SER A 166 -10.21 -68.12 63.08
CA SER A 166 -9.58 -69.42 62.88
C SER A 166 -9.75 -70.33 64.11
N ARG A 167 -9.69 -69.75 65.31
CA ARG A 167 -10.02 -70.48 66.55
C ARG A 167 -11.50 -70.86 66.59
N LEU A 168 -12.40 -69.98 66.16
CA LEU A 168 -13.84 -70.28 66.17
C LEU A 168 -14.16 -71.43 65.20
N ASP A 169 -13.54 -71.46 64.02
CA ASP A 169 -13.62 -72.57 63.06
C ASP A 169 -13.06 -73.86 63.64
N ASP A 170 -11.90 -73.82 64.32
CA ASP A 170 -11.34 -75.00 65.02
C ASP A 170 -12.32 -75.56 66.07
N TRP A 171 -13.07 -74.70 66.76
CA TRP A 171 -14.09 -75.09 67.74
C TRP A 171 -15.38 -75.60 67.08
N GLN A 172 -15.78 -75.02 65.95
CA GLN A 172 -16.90 -75.52 65.16
C GLN A 172 -16.60 -76.90 64.57
N ASP A 173 -15.37 -77.14 64.10
CA ASP A 173 -14.92 -78.46 63.65
C ASP A 173 -14.91 -79.49 64.79
N GLN A 174 -14.56 -79.07 66.01
CA GLN A 174 -14.67 -79.92 67.20
C GLN A 174 -16.13 -80.22 67.56
N LEU A 175 -17.03 -79.25 67.42
CA LEU A 175 -18.47 -79.41 67.62
C LEU A 175 -19.12 -80.29 66.54
N ALA A 176 -18.74 -80.15 65.27
CA ALA A 176 -19.20 -81.00 64.17
C ALA A 176 -18.74 -82.45 64.37
N LYS A 177 -17.50 -82.67 64.81
CA LYS A 177 -16.98 -83.99 65.22
C LYS A 177 -17.69 -84.58 66.45
N LEU A 178 -18.35 -83.76 67.26
CA LEU A 178 -19.23 -84.19 68.36
C LEU A 178 -20.68 -84.43 67.90
N ALA A 179 -21.18 -83.62 66.96
CA ALA A 179 -22.52 -83.74 66.37
C ALA A 179 -22.65 -85.00 65.50
N ASP A 180 -21.62 -85.34 64.70
CA ASP A 180 -21.57 -86.58 63.91
C ASP A 180 -21.49 -87.85 64.77
N LYS A 181 -21.16 -87.72 66.07
CA LYS A 181 -21.21 -88.83 67.04
C LYS A 181 -22.58 -88.99 67.72
N LEU A 182 -23.50 -88.05 67.52
CA LEU A 182 -24.76 -87.97 68.28
C LEU A 182 -26.02 -88.24 67.45
N ASN A 183 -25.91 -88.46 66.13
CA ASN A 183 -27.06 -88.80 65.28
C ASN A 183 -26.93 -90.20 64.68
N LEU A 184 -27.41 -91.19 65.43
CA LEU A 184 -27.98 -92.43 64.90
C LEU A 184 -29.50 -92.41 65.12
N ASP A 185 -30.21 -92.40 63.99
CA ASP A 185 -31.57 -92.88 63.69
C ASP A 185 -32.73 -92.68 64.67
N LEU A 186 -33.81 -92.07 64.15
CA LEU A 186 -35.18 -92.61 64.32
C LEU A 186 -36.14 -92.03 63.25
N GLU A 187 -36.32 -92.79 62.17
CA GLU A 187 -37.61 -93.35 61.69
C GLU A 187 -38.90 -92.73 62.31
N LYS A 188 -40.00 -92.39 61.62
CA LYS A 188 -40.60 -92.79 60.34
C LYS A 188 -41.83 -91.86 60.13
N GLU A 189 -41.96 -91.26 58.95
CA GLU A 189 -43.26 -91.00 58.32
C GLU A 189 -43.18 -91.52 56.88
N THR A 190 -44.30 -92.01 56.37
CA THR A 190 -44.43 -92.91 55.22
C THR A 190 -43.73 -92.38 53.97
N ILE A 191 -42.52 -92.88 53.72
CA ILE A 191 -41.60 -92.44 52.65
C ILE A 191 -42.25 -92.52 51.25
N HIS A 192 -43.17 -93.45 51.00
CA HIS A 192 -43.61 -93.76 49.64
C HIS A 192 -44.50 -92.69 48.96
N ASP A 193 -45.37 -91.99 49.69
CA ASP A 193 -46.30 -91.01 49.10
C ASP A 193 -45.67 -89.61 48.99
N VAL A 194 -44.84 -89.24 49.96
CA VAL A 194 -44.03 -88.02 49.93
C VAL A 194 -42.98 -88.12 48.81
N GLN A 195 -42.38 -89.30 48.61
CA GLN A 195 -41.41 -89.55 47.56
C GLN A 195 -42.01 -89.52 46.15
N LYS A 196 -43.28 -89.93 45.97
CA LYS A 196 -43.99 -89.75 44.68
C LYS A 196 -44.32 -88.29 44.40
N ARG A 197 -44.78 -87.53 45.41
CA ARG A 197 -45.10 -86.10 45.26
C ARG A 197 -43.84 -85.27 44.98
N TRP A 198 -42.78 -85.53 45.73
CA TRP A 198 -41.46 -84.93 45.48
C TRP A 198 -40.85 -85.37 44.16
N SER A 199 -41.07 -86.62 43.70
CA SER A 199 -40.61 -87.05 42.38
C SER A 199 -41.30 -86.27 41.25
N LEU A 200 -42.59 -85.97 41.39
CA LEU A 200 -43.36 -85.26 40.37
C LEU A 200 -43.08 -83.74 40.41
N GLU A 201 -42.99 -83.15 41.61
CA GLU A 201 -42.51 -81.78 41.80
C GLU A 201 -41.07 -81.62 41.30
N ALA A 202 -40.17 -82.55 41.60
CA ALA A 202 -38.79 -82.53 41.11
C ALA A 202 -38.72 -82.62 39.59
N GLN A 203 -39.57 -83.43 38.95
CA GLN A 203 -39.60 -83.54 37.48
C GLN A 203 -40.13 -82.25 36.83
N THR A 204 -41.18 -81.63 37.39
CA THR A 204 -41.67 -80.32 36.92
C THR A 204 -40.66 -79.20 37.16
N LEU A 205 -39.93 -79.25 38.28
CA LEU A 205 -38.85 -78.31 38.59
C LEU A 205 -37.67 -78.51 37.63
N ASP A 206 -37.26 -79.74 37.33
CA ASP A 206 -36.18 -80.03 36.37
C ASP A 206 -36.54 -79.58 34.95
N GLU A 207 -37.78 -79.79 34.51
CA GLU A 207 -38.28 -79.26 33.24
C GLU A 207 -38.30 -77.73 33.23
N SER A 208 -38.68 -77.08 34.34
CA SER A 208 -38.64 -75.62 34.46
C SER A 208 -37.20 -75.09 34.46
N ILE A 209 -36.27 -75.78 35.13
CA ILE A 209 -34.85 -75.44 35.22
C ILE A 209 -34.19 -75.59 33.85
N THR A 210 -34.50 -76.64 33.09
CA THR A 210 -33.96 -76.84 31.73
C THR A 210 -34.50 -75.80 30.74
N LYS A 211 -35.79 -75.45 30.82
CA LYS A 211 -36.39 -74.34 30.05
C LYS A 211 -35.77 -72.99 30.41
N LEU A 212 -35.59 -72.70 31.69
CA LEU A 212 -34.94 -71.47 32.16
C LEU A 212 -33.45 -71.43 31.75
N LYS A 213 -32.71 -72.53 31.85
CA LYS A 213 -31.32 -72.63 31.40
C LYS A 213 -31.17 -72.41 29.89
N THR A 214 -32.08 -72.96 29.08
CA THR A 214 -32.05 -72.74 27.63
C THR A 214 -32.47 -71.31 27.25
N SER A 215 -33.42 -70.71 27.97
CA SER A 215 -33.78 -69.30 27.82
C SER A 215 -32.63 -68.36 28.21
N ASN A 216 -31.96 -68.60 29.33
CA ASN A 216 -30.79 -67.82 29.75
C ASN A 216 -29.67 -67.91 28.72
N LYS A 217 -29.36 -69.11 28.20
CA LYS A 217 -28.33 -69.26 27.15
C LYS A 217 -28.64 -68.45 25.88
N LYS A 218 -29.90 -68.35 25.49
CA LYS A 218 -30.32 -67.52 24.34
C LYS A 218 -30.18 -66.03 24.64
N LEU A 219 -30.61 -65.59 25.82
CA LEU A 219 -30.45 -64.21 26.27
C LEU A 219 -28.97 -63.80 26.40
N ASP A 220 -28.11 -64.69 26.89
CA ASP A 220 -26.67 -64.47 26.97
C ASP A 220 -26.05 -64.31 25.57
N GLN A 221 -26.47 -65.13 24.60
CA GLN A 221 -26.04 -65.00 23.20
C GLN A 221 -26.51 -63.69 22.56
N GLU A 222 -27.78 -63.31 22.74
CA GLU A 222 -28.33 -62.03 22.26
C GLU A 222 -27.63 -60.84 22.93
N ALA A 223 -27.31 -60.92 24.23
CA ALA A 223 -26.57 -59.90 24.94
C ALA A 223 -25.14 -59.74 24.37
N ILE A 224 -24.45 -60.85 24.10
CA ILE A 224 -23.11 -60.84 23.48
C ILE A 224 -23.14 -60.28 22.04
N GLU A 225 -24.16 -60.61 21.26
CA GLU A 225 -24.32 -60.04 19.91
C GLU A 225 -24.59 -58.53 19.97
N LYS A 226 -25.47 -58.08 20.88
CA LYS A 226 -25.78 -56.66 21.05
C LYS A 226 -24.60 -55.86 21.61
N THR A 227 -23.77 -56.44 22.48
CA THR A 227 -22.54 -55.77 22.94
C THR A 227 -21.52 -55.65 21.81
N ARG A 228 -21.34 -56.69 20.99
CA ARG A 228 -20.47 -56.63 19.79
C ARG A 228 -20.96 -55.60 18.77
N GLU A 229 -22.27 -55.55 18.49
CA GLU A 229 -22.86 -54.50 17.64
C GLU A 229 -22.58 -53.11 18.21
N ARG A 230 -22.75 -52.92 19.53
CA ARG A 230 -22.48 -51.65 20.22
C ARG A 230 -21.00 -51.25 20.10
N GLU A 231 -20.09 -52.18 20.30
CA GLU A 231 -18.64 -51.93 20.19
C GLU A 231 -18.23 -51.58 18.75
N ALA A 232 -18.78 -52.28 17.75
CA ALA A 232 -18.54 -51.97 16.34
C ALA A 232 -19.07 -50.58 15.95
N LEU A 233 -20.27 -50.20 16.41
CA LEU A 233 -20.82 -48.85 16.23
C LEU A 233 -20.00 -47.78 16.96
N GLN A 234 -19.54 -48.07 18.18
CA GLN A 234 -18.67 -47.17 18.94
C GLN A 234 -17.35 -46.93 18.18
N ALA A 235 -16.74 -47.98 17.61
CA ALA A 235 -15.54 -47.85 16.80
C ALA A 235 -15.76 -46.99 15.55
N LYS A 236 -16.86 -47.21 14.82
CA LYS A 236 -17.24 -46.38 13.66
C LYS A 236 -17.49 -44.91 14.01
N LEU A 237 -18.16 -44.64 15.14
CA LEU A 237 -18.35 -43.27 15.61
C LEU A 237 -17.04 -42.58 15.96
N VAL A 238 -16.07 -43.32 16.52
CA VAL A 238 -14.74 -42.78 16.79
C VAL A 238 -14.00 -42.47 15.49
N THR A 239 -14.05 -43.35 14.48
CA THR A 239 -13.37 -43.09 13.19
C THR A 239 -14.01 -41.93 12.43
N VAL A 240 -15.35 -41.90 12.32
CA VAL A 240 -16.07 -40.77 11.69
C VAL A 240 -15.81 -39.47 12.46
N GLY A 241 -15.75 -39.55 13.80
CA GLY A 241 -15.40 -38.41 14.64
C GLY A 241 -13.99 -37.89 14.38
N SER A 242 -12.98 -38.77 14.29
CA SER A 242 -11.61 -38.37 14.00
C SER A 242 -11.48 -37.78 12.59
N ASP A 243 -12.13 -38.38 11.59
CA ASP A 243 -12.13 -37.88 10.22
C ASP A 243 -12.79 -36.51 10.13
N LEU A 244 -13.91 -36.31 10.83
CA LEU A 244 -14.57 -35.01 10.92
C LEU A 244 -13.65 -33.95 11.53
N THR A 245 -12.99 -34.25 12.66
CA THR A 245 -12.04 -33.29 13.27
C THR A 245 -10.85 -32.98 12.36
N ARG A 246 -10.39 -33.96 11.58
CA ARG A 246 -9.31 -33.77 10.62
C ARG A 246 -9.73 -32.81 9.51
N VAL A 247 -10.89 -33.03 8.90
CA VAL A 247 -11.37 -32.19 7.78
C VAL A 247 -11.79 -30.79 8.28
N GLU A 248 -12.38 -30.70 9.48
CA GLU A 248 -12.67 -29.41 10.11
C GLU A 248 -11.39 -28.60 10.38
N SER A 249 -10.30 -29.23 10.82
CA SER A 249 -9.02 -28.52 10.99
C SER A 249 -8.40 -28.04 9.67
N ILE A 250 -8.57 -28.79 8.58
CA ILE A 250 -8.17 -28.34 7.23
C ILE A 250 -8.98 -27.11 6.81
N LYS A 251 -10.30 -27.12 7.03
CA LYS A 251 -11.16 -25.97 6.75
C LYS A 251 -10.74 -24.73 7.56
N GLU A 252 -10.47 -24.89 8.85
CA GLU A 252 -10.01 -23.79 9.70
C GLU A 252 -8.68 -23.21 9.22
N GLN A 253 -7.74 -24.05 8.77
CA GLN A 253 -6.48 -23.58 8.18
C GLN A 253 -6.70 -22.77 6.90
N MET A 254 -7.57 -23.25 6.00
CA MET A 254 -7.94 -22.52 4.77
C MET A 254 -8.60 -21.17 5.09
N GLU A 255 -9.49 -21.12 6.09
CA GLU A 255 -10.17 -19.90 6.52
C GLU A 255 -9.21 -18.91 7.20
N ALA A 256 -8.27 -19.39 8.01
CA ALA A 256 -7.24 -18.55 8.62
C ALA A 256 -6.33 -17.89 7.58
N GLN A 257 -5.87 -18.65 6.57
CA GLN A 257 -5.07 -18.10 5.48
C GLN A 257 -5.87 -17.15 4.58
N HIS A 258 -7.15 -17.47 4.32
CA HIS A 258 -8.06 -16.55 3.64
C HIS A 258 -8.13 -15.20 4.36
N ASP A 259 -8.32 -15.21 5.69
CA ASP A 259 -8.44 -13.99 6.47
C ASP A 259 -7.13 -13.22 6.58
N GLU A 260 -5.99 -13.91 6.64
CA GLU A 260 -4.66 -13.30 6.59
C GLU A 260 -4.45 -12.52 5.29
N VAL A 261 -4.65 -13.17 4.13
CA VAL A 261 -4.48 -12.56 2.81
C VAL A 261 -5.49 -11.42 2.61
N LYS A 262 -6.74 -11.61 3.07
CA LYS A 262 -7.78 -10.57 3.04
C LYS A 262 -7.40 -9.36 3.91
N GLY A 263 -6.80 -9.59 5.07
CA GLY A 263 -6.26 -8.53 5.93
C GLY A 263 -5.18 -7.71 5.25
N GLN A 264 -4.26 -8.37 4.55
CA GLN A 264 -3.20 -7.70 3.78
C GLN A 264 -3.76 -6.88 2.61
N LEU A 265 -4.76 -7.42 1.90
CA LEU A 265 -5.46 -6.69 0.84
C LEU A 265 -6.17 -5.43 1.35
N ARG A 266 -6.81 -5.51 2.53
CA ARG A 266 -7.45 -4.34 3.17
C ARG A 266 -6.47 -3.23 3.50
N PHE A 267 -5.25 -3.59 3.91
CA PHE A 267 -4.20 -2.60 4.20
C PHE A 267 -3.67 -1.92 2.94
N LEU A 268 -3.72 -2.58 1.78
CA LEU A 268 -3.31 -1.98 0.51
C LEU A 268 -4.32 -0.99 -0.06
N ASP A 269 -5.59 -1.37 -0.14
CA ASP A 269 -6.67 -0.49 -0.60
C ASP A 269 -7.98 -0.88 0.09
N ARG A 270 -8.68 0.14 0.59
CA ARG A 270 -9.99 0.00 1.23
C ARG A 270 -11.02 -0.64 0.30
N ARG A 271 -10.87 -0.53 -1.03
CA ARG A 271 -11.77 -1.19 -2.00
C ARG A 271 -11.83 -2.71 -1.82
N PHE A 272 -10.75 -3.33 -1.37
CA PHE A 272 -10.70 -4.78 -1.13
C PHE A 272 -11.44 -5.20 0.14
N GLU A 273 -11.86 -4.26 1.00
CA GLU A 273 -12.66 -4.55 2.18
C GLU A 273 -14.05 -5.12 1.84
N LEU A 274 -14.61 -4.67 0.72
CA LEU A 274 -15.95 -5.03 0.23
C LEU A 274 -16.02 -6.48 -0.31
N ILE A 275 -14.89 -7.16 -0.44
CA ILE A 275 -14.84 -8.51 -0.99
C ILE A 275 -15.30 -9.51 0.08
N ALA A 276 -16.37 -10.24 -0.23
CA ALA A 276 -16.93 -11.24 0.66
C ALA A 276 -15.98 -12.44 0.83
N SER A 277 -15.52 -13.01 -0.28
CA SER A 277 -14.70 -14.23 -0.31
C SER A 277 -13.65 -14.17 -1.41
N LEU A 278 -12.41 -14.52 -1.08
CA LEU A 278 -11.32 -14.62 -2.06
C LEU A 278 -11.57 -15.77 -3.06
N PHE A 279 -12.12 -16.89 -2.58
CA PHE A 279 -12.33 -18.10 -3.38
C PHE A 279 -13.19 -17.87 -4.64
N THR A 280 -14.13 -16.92 -4.60
CA THR A 280 -15.07 -16.69 -5.71
C THR A 280 -14.56 -15.69 -6.75
N GLN A 281 -13.61 -14.82 -6.39
CA GLN A 281 -13.23 -13.65 -7.20
C GLN A 281 -11.79 -13.70 -7.73
N GLN A 282 -11.21 -14.89 -7.86
CA GLN A 282 -9.81 -15.09 -8.25
C GLN A 282 -9.37 -14.28 -9.48
N GLU A 283 -10.00 -14.50 -10.64
CA GLU A 283 -9.60 -13.84 -11.89
C GLU A 283 -9.77 -12.32 -11.83
N THR A 284 -10.84 -11.86 -11.20
CA THR A 284 -11.13 -10.42 -11.07
C THR A 284 -10.11 -9.74 -10.17
N LEU A 285 -9.77 -10.35 -9.03
CA LEU A 285 -8.80 -9.83 -8.08
C LEU A 285 -7.38 -9.81 -8.67
N LEU A 286 -6.95 -10.92 -9.29
CA LEU A 286 -5.64 -11.00 -9.93
C LEU A 286 -5.53 -9.99 -11.08
N GLY A 287 -6.59 -9.83 -11.88
CA GLY A 287 -6.66 -8.81 -12.92
C GLY A 287 -6.55 -7.39 -12.38
N GLN A 288 -7.38 -7.04 -11.38
CA GLN A 288 -7.35 -5.72 -10.75
C GLN A 288 -5.99 -5.38 -10.14
N MET A 289 -5.37 -6.32 -9.43
CA MET A 289 -4.03 -6.12 -8.87
C MET A 289 -2.96 -6.01 -9.97
N SER A 290 -3.05 -6.84 -11.02
CA SER A 290 -2.13 -6.76 -12.15
C SER A 290 -2.18 -5.40 -12.84
N ASP A 291 -3.37 -4.87 -13.07
CA ASP A 291 -3.54 -3.58 -13.74
C ASP A 291 -3.08 -2.41 -12.85
N GLN A 292 -3.35 -2.46 -11.54
CA GLN A 292 -2.80 -1.49 -10.60
C GLN A 292 -1.28 -1.53 -10.54
N MET A 293 -0.67 -2.73 -10.52
CA MET A 293 0.78 -2.85 -10.58
C MET A 293 1.37 -2.29 -11.87
N LYS A 294 0.70 -2.47 -13.03
CA LYS A 294 1.13 -1.85 -14.30
C LYS A 294 1.08 -0.32 -14.21
N GLN A 295 -0.02 0.24 -13.70
CA GLN A 295 -0.16 1.69 -13.52
C GLN A 295 0.93 2.26 -12.60
N LEU A 296 1.24 1.57 -11.50
CA LEU A 296 2.31 1.95 -10.59
C LEU A 296 3.69 1.81 -11.23
N ALA A 297 3.92 0.78 -12.04
CA ALA A 297 5.17 0.60 -12.78
C ALA A 297 5.38 1.70 -13.82
N ASP A 298 4.34 2.07 -14.56
CA ASP A 298 4.38 3.18 -15.53
C ASP A 298 4.64 4.51 -14.82
N LYS A 299 3.99 4.74 -13.67
CA LYS A 299 4.25 5.92 -12.83
C LYS A 299 5.71 5.97 -12.36
N LYS A 300 6.27 4.85 -11.88
CA LYS A 300 7.68 4.76 -11.50
C LYS A 300 8.58 5.11 -12.68
N GLU A 301 8.31 4.56 -13.87
CA GLU A 301 9.12 4.80 -15.06
C GLU A 301 9.06 6.26 -15.53
N GLN A 302 7.89 6.89 -15.45
CA GLN A 302 7.73 8.32 -15.72
C GLN A 302 8.51 9.17 -14.70
N LEU A 303 8.43 8.84 -13.41
CA LEU A 303 9.19 9.53 -12.37
C LEU A 303 10.70 9.36 -12.55
N LEU A 304 11.16 8.18 -12.95
CA LEU A 304 12.58 7.93 -13.24
C LEU A 304 13.06 8.78 -14.44
N LYS A 305 12.25 8.90 -15.49
CA LYS A 305 12.56 9.80 -16.62
C LYS A 305 12.60 11.26 -16.19
N ARG A 306 11.65 11.71 -15.35
CA ARG A 306 11.63 13.08 -14.81
C ARG A 306 12.82 13.33 -13.89
N GLU A 307 13.20 12.38 -13.07
CA GLU A 307 14.39 12.42 -12.22
C GLU A 307 15.63 12.63 -13.08
N ARG A 308 15.82 11.84 -14.14
CA ARG A 308 16.96 11.99 -15.06
C ARG A 308 17.03 13.37 -15.72
N VAL A 309 15.88 13.91 -16.15
CA VAL A 309 15.84 15.26 -16.74
C VAL A 309 16.16 16.34 -15.69
N ALA A 310 15.65 16.19 -14.47
CA ALA A 310 15.92 17.14 -13.39
C ALA A 310 17.38 17.11 -12.93
N TYR A 311 17.96 15.91 -12.79
CA TYR A 311 19.36 15.74 -12.43
C TYR A 311 20.34 16.10 -13.54
N ARG A 312 19.94 16.11 -14.81
CA ARG A 312 20.84 16.49 -15.93
C ARG A 312 21.62 17.77 -15.63
N PHE A 313 20.93 18.85 -15.27
CA PHE A 313 21.57 20.13 -14.98
C PHE A 313 22.26 20.16 -13.62
N VAL A 314 21.80 19.38 -12.64
CA VAL A 314 22.48 19.25 -11.35
C VAL A 314 23.83 18.60 -11.58
N ASP A 315 23.86 17.45 -12.25
CA ASP A 315 25.07 16.71 -12.58
C ASP A 315 26.04 17.61 -13.36
N ASP A 316 25.54 18.36 -14.36
CA ASP A 316 26.37 19.21 -15.20
C ASP A 316 26.95 20.44 -14.48
N TYR A 317 26.22 21.07 -13.55
CA TYR A 317 26.58 22.38 -13.01
C TYR A 317 26.96 22.41 -11.53
N GLN A 318 26.70 21.35 -10.76
CA GLN A 318 26.88 21.36 -9.30
C GLN A 318 28.28 21.78 -8.86
N GLU A 319 29.30 21.23 -9.52
CA GLU A 319 30.72 21.46 -9.20
C GLU A 319 31.30 22.71 -9.88
N ILE A 320 30.57 23.32 -10.82
CA ILE A 320 31.05 24.47 -11.58
C ILE A 320 30.82 25.77 -10.76
N PRO A 321 31.86 26.60 -10.54
CA PRO A 321 31.73 27.85 -9.77
C PRO A 321 31.16 29.01 -10.59
N THR A 322 31.41 29.06 -11.89
CA THR A 322 30.93 30.12 -12.79
C THR A 322 30.17 29.50 -13.95
N PHE A 323 28.98 30.03 -14.24
CA PHE A 323 28.16 29.52 -15.32
C PHE A 323 28.89 29.54 -16.66
N PHE A 324 28.87 28.41 -17.37
CA PHE A 324 29.38 28.24 -18.72
C PHE A 324 28.54 27.17 -19.42
N ALA A 325 28.12 27.40 -20.66
CA ALA A 325 27.09 26.58 -21.30
C ALA A 325 27.49 25.10 -21.45
N ASP A 326 28.76 24.80 -21.73
CA ASP A 326 29.22 23.43 -22.01
C ASP A 326 30.21 22.92 -20.94
N ARG A 327 29.75 21.98 -20.10
CA ARG A 327 30.59 21.39 -19.04
C ARG A 327 31.87 20.75 -19.56
N ILE A 328 31.79 19.99 -20.65
CA ILE A 328 32.93 19.20 -21.14
C ILE A 328 34.08 20.14 -21.52
N ILE A 329 33.72 21.25 -22.16
CA ILE A 329 34.67 22.30 -22.52
C ILE A 329 35.16 23.06 -21.29
N TYR A 330 34.32 23.30 -20.29
CA TYR A 330 34.74 23.89 -19.02
C TYR A 330 35.80 23.04 -18.32
N ASP A 331 35.57 21.73 -18.19
CA ASP A 331 36.47 20.79 -17.53
C ASP A 331 37.80 20.66 -18.32
N ALA A 332 37.72 20.58 -19.66
CA ALA A 332 38.89 20.59 -20.53
C ALA A 332 39.70 21.89 -20.38
N MET A 333 39.01 23.03 -20.29
CA MET A 333 39.63 24.34 -20.09
C MET A 333 40.37 24.42 -18.75
N GLN A 334 39.79 23.92 -17.65
CA GLN A 334 40.49 23.90 -16.35
C GLN A 334 41.80 23.09 -16.42
N ASN A 335 41.79 21.98 -17.15
CA ASN A 335 43.00 21.18 -17.37
C ASN A 335 44.06 21.89 -18.24
N TRP A 336 43.62 22.75 -19.16
CA TRP A 336 44.50 23.50 -20.06
C TRP A 336 44.98 24.83 -19.47
N LYS A 337 44.38 25.31 -18.38
CA LYS A 337 44.64 26.64 -17.81
C LYS A 337 46.12 26.92 -17.51
N ASN A 338 46.91 25.88 -17.19
CA ASN A 338 48.35 25.99 -16.93
C ASN A 338 49.23 25.99 -18.21
N GLN A 339 48.64 25.74 -19.38
CA GLN A 339 49.34 25.58 -20.66
C GLN A 339 49.18 26.80 -21.57
N PHE A 340 48.35 27.75 -21.18
CA PHE A 340 48.09 29.02 -21.87
C PHE A 340 48.50 30.17 -20.94
N HIS A 341 49.02 31.26 -21.50
CA HIS A 341 49.32 32.46 -20.74
C HIS A 341 48.07 33.13 -20.19
N TYR A 342 46.97 33.10 -20.95
CA TYR A 342 45.67 33.54 -20.50
C TYR A 342 44.57 32.66 -21.10
N LEU A 343 43.73 32.12 -20.23
CA LEU A 343 42.54 31.36 -20.62
C LEU A 343 41.45 31.57 -19.56
N ALA A 344 40.33 32.13 -20.00
CA ALA A 344 39.17 32.37 -19.15
C ALA A 344 37.88 32.09 -19.93
N THR A 345 36.81 31.78 -19.21
CA THR A 345 35.47 31.80 -19.80
C THR A 345 35.01 33.24 -20.06
N GLY A 346 34.09 33.43 -21.00
CA GLY A 346 33.46 34.72 -21.26
C GLY A 346 32.83 35.33 -20.01
N VAL A 347 32.22 34.49 -19.18
CA VAL A 347 31.60 34.93 -17.91
C VAL A 347 32.65 35.34 -16.87
N GLU A 348 33.79 34.65 -16.79
CA GLU A 348 34.91 35.07 -15.92
C GLU A 348 35.53 36.40 -16.39
N PHE A 349 35.69 36.61 -17.69
CA PHE A 349 36.18 37.86 -18.26
C PHE A 349 35.23 39.04 -17.98
N LEU A 350 33.92 38.83 -18.08
CA LEU A 350 32.93 39.86 -17.70
C LEU A 350 33.04 40.25 -16.22
N LYS A 351 33.27 39.28 -15.33
CA LYS A 351 33.52 39.57 -13.91
C LYS A 351 34.78 40.41 -13.70
N HIS A 352 35.84 40.15 -14.46
CA HIS A 352 37.10 40.91 -14.36
C HIS A 352 37.01 42.32 -14.92
N THR A 353 36.17 42.55 -15.93
CA THR A 353 35.97 43.88 -16.53
C THR A 353 34.97 44.75 -15.76
N GLY A 354 34.16 44.16 -14.88
CA GLY A 354 33.29 44.90 -13.94
C GLY A 354 32.09 45.58 -14.59
N VAL A 355 31.72 45.20 -15.82
CA VAL A 355 30.64 45.84 -16.57
C VAL A 355 29.28 45.33 -16.10
N GLU A 356 28.30 46.23 -15.94
CA GLU A 356 26.95 45.87 -15.51
C GLU A 356 26.22 45.02 -16.56
N LEU A 357 25.93 43.78 -16.18
CA LEU A 357 25.31 42.76 -17.02
C LEU A 357 23.97 43.20 -17.63
N HIS A 358 23.14 43.96 -16.90
CA HIS A 358 21.76 44.30 -17.28
C HIS A 358 21.60 45.17 -18.54
N SER A 359 22.67 45.84 -18.99
CA SER A 359 22.64 46.80 -20.10
C SER A 359 23.18 46.23 -21.41
N MET A 360 23.67 44.99 -21.41
CA MET A 360 24.33 44.38 -22.57
C MET A 360 23.36 43.67 -23.50
N GLN A 361 23.36 44.04 -24.78
CA GLN A 361 22.61 43.35 -25.83
C GLN A 361 23.25 42.01 -26.26
N ASN A 362 24.51 41.76 -25.88
CA ASN A 362 25.31 40.58 -26.28
C ASN A 362 25.37 39.46 -25.22
N GLN A 363 24.44 39.44 -24.25
CA GLN A 363 24.44 38.45 -23.15
C GLN A 363 24.47 36.99 -23.64
N HIS A 364 24.04 36.74 -24.87
CA HIS A 364 23.89 35.41 -25.47
C HIS A 364 25.22 34.72 -25.81
N TYR A 365 26.29 35.47 -26.06
CA TYR A 365 27.57 34.92 -26.52
C TYR A 365 28.51 34.54 -25.39
N TRP A 366 28.40 35.20 -24.23
CA TRP A 366 29.31 35.00 -23.11
C TRP A 366 29.27 33.61 -22.47
N PRO A 367 28.10 32.94 -22.32
CA PRO A 367 28.04 31.56 -21.82
C PRO A 367 28.77 30.54 -22.70
N ILE A 368 28.99 30.84 -23.98
CA ILE A 368 29.63 29.94 -24.96
C ILE A 368 31.00 30.45 -25.42
N SER A 369 31.53 31.52 -24.81
CA SER A 369 32.79 32.14 -25.23
C SER A 369 33.95 31.70 -24.36
N LEU A 370 35.10 31.44 -25.00
CA LEU A 370 36.40 31.28 -24.36
C LEU A 370 37.32 32.40 -24.83
N ILE A 371 38.09 32.95 -23.91
CA ILE A 371 38.93 34.13 -24.16
C ILE A 371 40.38 33.77 -23.86
N THR A 372 41.25 34.09 -24.82
CA THR A 372 42.69 33.83 -24.75
C THR A 372 43.48 34.97 -25.39
N THR A 373 44.81 34.86 -25.44
CA THR A 373 45.65 35.86 -26.11
C THR A 373 45.60 35.69 -27.64
N THR A 374 45.87 36.77 -28.38
CA THR A 374 45.84 36.76 -29.85
C THR A 374 46.83 35.75 -30.46
N GLU A 375 47.97 35.53 -29.80
CA GLU A 375 49.01 34.59 -30.25
C GLU A 375 48.61 33.12 -30.04
N GLU A 376 47.82 32.82 -29.00
CA GLU A 376 47.46 31.45 -28.61
C GLU A 376 46.09 30.99 -29.16
N LYS A 377 45.32 31.90 -29.75
CA LYS A 377 43.97 31.64 -30.28
C LYS A 377 43.91 30.46 -31.25
N SER A 378 44.85 30.37 -32.20
CA SER A 378 44.90 29.27 -33.17
C SER A 378 45.13 27.91 -32.50
N HIS A 379 46.00 27.87 -31.49
CA HIS A 379 46.29 26.66 -30.73
C HIS A 379 45.08 26.18 -29.91
N LEU A 380 44.32 27.11 -29.32
CA LEU A 380 43.10 26.79 -28.58
C LEU A 380 42.00 26.22 -29.51
N ILE A 381 41.85 26.79 -30.71
CA ILE A 381 40.89 26.29 -31.72
C ILE A 381 41.22 24.86 -32.12
N GLU A 382 42.50 24.54 -32.37
CA GLU A 382 42.91 23.17 -32.70
C GLU A 382 42.59 22.16 -31.59
N ARG A 383 42.68 22.56 -30.31
CA ARG A 383 42.32 21.69 -29.18
C ARG A 383 40.82 21.49 -29.06
N ILE A 384 40.02 22.54 -29.22
CA ILE A 384 38.56 22.46 -29.17
C ILE A 384 38.04 21.59 -30.32
N ASN A 385 38.64 21.69 -31.51
CA ASN A 385 38.29 20.84 -32.65
C ASN A 385 38.47 19.34 -32.36
N LYS A 386 39.41 18.95 -31.47
CA LYS A 386 39.56 17.53 -31.06
C LYS A 386 38.42 17.04 -30.18
N LEU A 387 37.70 17.94 -29.52
CA LEU A 387 36.55 17.64 -28.65
C LEU A 387 35.21 17.82 -29.36
N GLN A 388 35.20 18.10 -30.67
CA GLN A 388 33.99 18.47 -31.41
C GLN A 388 32.85 17.45 -31.32
N ALA A 389 33.17 16.16 -31.24
CA ALA A 389 32.17 15.09 -31.14
C ALA A 389 31.47 15.05 -29.77
N GLU A 390 32.08 15.60 -28.73
CA GLU A 390 31.59 15.57 -27.35
C GLU A 390 30.92 16.89 -26.95
N MET A 391 31.08 17.96 -27.74
CA MET A 391 30.48 19.27 -27.48
C MET A 391 28.95 19.23 -27.57
N GLN A 392 28.29 19.86 -26.60
CA GLN A 392 26.84 20.07 -26.57
C GLN A 392 26.44 21.40 -27.19
N PHE A 393 27.33 22.39 -27.16
CA PHE A 393 27.07 23.75 -27.66
C PHE A 393 28.21 24.25 -28.56
N PRO A 394 27.91 25.15 -29.53
CA PRO A 394 28.95 25.81 -30.30
C PRO A 394 29.78 26.72 -29.39
N ILE A 395 31.10 26.64 -29.47
CA ILE A 395 32.02 27.46 -28.67
C ILE A 395 32.64 28.56 -29.52
N ILE A 396 32.63 29.78 -29.01
CA ILE A 396 33.25 30.94 -29.65
C ILE A 396 34.60 31.19 -28.99
N VAL A 397 35.66 31.27 -29.79
CA VAL A 397 37.00 31.59 -29.29
C VAL A 397 37.35 33.03 -29.66
N LEU A 398 37.58 33.87 -28.65
CA LEU A 398 37.89 35.29 -28.80
C LEU A 398 39.30 35.59 -28.28
N SER A 399 40.00 36.51 -28.93
CA SER A 399 41.14 37.17 -28.30
C SER A 399 40.66 38.24 -27.29
N ASN A 400 41.52 38.70 -26.40
CA ASN A 400 41.19 39.83 -25.52
C ASN A 400 40.71 41.07 -26.30
N ASP A 401 41.36 41.41 -27.42
CA ASP A 401 40.98 42.56 -28.24
C ASP A 401 39.60 42.39 -28.88
N GLU A 402 39.29 41.18 -29.35
CA GLU A 402 37.98 40.84 -29.92
C GLU A 402 36.88 40.81 -28.86
N ALA A 403 37.19 40.33 -27.65
CA ALA A 403 36.26 40.32 -26.52
C ALA A 403 35.91 41.75 -26.07
N HIS A 404 36.89 42.67 -26.05
CA HIS A 404 36.63 44.08 -25.80
C HIS A 404 35.83 44.74 -26.92
N ALA A 405 36.11 44.43 -28.19
CA ALA A 405 35.33 44.93 -29.32
C ALA A 405 33.86 44.46 -29.26
N LEU A 406 33.61 43.22 -28.80
CA LEU A 406 32.27 42.66 -28.61
C LEU A 406 31.48 43.36 -27.49
N LEU A 407 32.14 44.05 -26.55
CA LEU A 407 31.46 44.90 -25.56
C LEU A 407 30.95 46.21 -26.18
N GLU A 408 31.62 46.73 -27.21
CA GLU A 408 31.35 48.04 -27.80
C GLU A 408 30.45 47.98 -29.05
N GLN A 409 30.54 46.92 -29.85
CA GLN A 409 29.78 46.77 -31.10
C GLN A 409 28.97 45.47 -31.08
N THR A 410 27.65 45.61 -31.16
CA THR A 410 26.71 44.48 -31.13
C THR A 410 26.16 44.20 -32.54
N PRO A 411 26.51 43.08 -33.17
CA PRO A 411 25.72 42.60 -34.30
C PRO A 411 24.35 42.14 -33.79
N HIS A 412 23.28 42.77 -34.26
CA HIS A 412 21.91 42.45 -33.86
C HIS A 412 21.41 41.25 -34.66
N TRP A 413 21.33 40.08 -34.01
CA TRP A 413 20.70 38.88 -34.55
C TRP A 413 19.63 38.37 -33.61
N ASP A 414 18.46 38.03 -34.16
CA ASP A 414 17.39 37.37 -33.42
C ASP A 414 17.81 35.93 -33.09
N THR A 415 18.23 35.69 -31.86
CA THR A 415 18.67 34.37 -31.38
C THR A 415 17.70 33.82 -30.33
N ILE A 416 17.38 32.52 -30.42
CA ILE A 416 16.57 31.80 -29.43
C ILE A 416 17.51 31.05 -28.51
N GLN A 417 17.43 31.32 -27.21
CA GLN A 417 18.33 30.75 -26.21
C GLN A 417 17.60 30.20 -24.97
N PRO A 418 18.23 29.32 -24.19
CA PRO A 418 17.67 28.86 -22.94
C PRO A 418 17.50 30.02 -21.95
N LYS A 419 16.30 30.15 -21.36
CA LYS A 419 15.96 31.23 -20.43
C LYS A 419 16.89 31.35 -19.22
N HIS A 420 17.54 30.27 -18.81
CA HIS A 420 18.45 30.27 -17.67
C HIS A 420 19.80 30.93 -17.98
N TRP A 421 20.17 31.10 -19.26
CA TRP A 421 21.45 31.71 -19.65
C TRP A 421 21.55 33.19 -19.27
N GLU A 422 20.45 33.94 -19.38
CA GLU A 422 20.42 35.39 -19.07
C GLU A 422 20.68 35.69 -17.59
N ARG A 423 20.12 34.84 -16.72
CA ARG A 423 20.12 35.08 -15.27
C ARG A 423 21.37 34.54 -14.59
N ASN A 424 21.92 33.44 -15.12
CA ASN A 424 23.02 32.71 -14.48
C ASN A 424 24.41 33.31 -14.75
N LEU A 425 24.51 34.40 -15.52
CA LEU A 425 25.77 35.15 -15.67
C LEU A 425 26.26 35.75 -14.35
N ASN A 426 25.34 36.08 -13.43
CA ASN A 426 25.66 36.50 -12.07
C ASN A 426 25.91 35.26 -11.18
N ALA A 427 27.02 35.27 -10.44
CA ALA A 427 27.43 34.17 -9.57
C ALA A 427 26.42 33.85 -8.46
N GLU A 428 25.81 34.86 -7.83
CA GLU A 428 24.84 34.67 -6.75
C GLU A 428 23.56 34.03 -7.27
N VAL A 429 23.06 34.52 -8.42
CA VAL A 429 21.86 34.00 -9.08
C VAL A 429 22.11 32.58 -9.58
N PHE A 430 23.30 32.29 -10.10
CA PHE A 430 23.68 30.94 -10.50
C PHE A 430 23.74 29.97 -9.33
N GLN A 431 24.28 30.39 -8.18
CA GLN A 431 24.31 29.55 -6.98
C GLN A 431 22.90 29.24 -6.47
N GLN A 432 22.02 30.26 -6.40
CA GLN A 432 20.61 30.06 -6.04
C GLN A 432 19.89 29.14 -7.03
N TRP A 433 20.18 29.27 -8.33
CA TRP A 433 19.63 28.38 -9.35
C TRP A 433 20.09 26.93 -9.17
N LYS A 434 21.35 26.68 -8.84
CA LYS A 434 21.86 25.32 -8.53
C LYS A 434 21.15 24.70 -7.33
N GLU A 435 20.93 25.49 -6.27
CA GLU A 435 20.19 25.05 -5.09
C GLU A 435 18.73 24.71 -5.42
N GLN A 436 18.08 25.54 -6.24
CA GLN A 436 16.71 25.28 -6.71
C GLN A 436 16.62 24.01 -7.57
N LEU A 437 17.58 23.79 -8.47
CA LEU A 437 17.64 22.58 -9.29
C LEU A 437 17.82 21.34 -8.42
N LEU A 438 18.73 21.39 -7.45
CA LEU A 438 18.98 20.28 -6.55
C LEU A 438 17.74 19.97 -5.71
N ALA A 439 17.08 20.99 -5.15
CA ALA A 439 15.84 20.82 -4.39
C ALA A 439 14.70 20.20 -5.24
N GLN A 440 14.54 20.64 -6.49
CA GLN A 440 13.54 20.04 -7.40
C GLN A 440 13.89 18.59 -7.76
N ALA A 441 15.17 18.30 -8.00
CA ALA A 441 15.63 16.96 -8.33
C ALA A 441 15.46 16.00 -7.13
N THR A 442 15.74 16.45 -5.90
CA THR A 442 15.54 15.65 -4.69
C THR A 442 14.07 15.35 -4.44
N LEU A 443 13.17 16.32 -4.65
CA LEU A 443 11.72 16.08 -4.52
C LEU A 443 11.23 15.01 -5.50
N ILE A 444 11.64 15.08 -6.77
CA ILE A 444 11.25 14.07 -7.78
C ILE A 444 11.82 12.69 -7.41
N LYS A 445 13.04 12.64 -6.86
CA LYS A 445 13.65 11.40 -6.37
C LYS A 445 12.88 10.80 -5.20
N GLU A 446 12.45 11.61 -4.24
CA GLU A 446 11.60 11.18 -3.12
C GLU A 446 10.27 10.61 -3.65
N GLU A 447 9.59 11.31 -4.55
CA GLU A 447 8.37 10.81 -5.20
C GLU A 447 8.59 9.46 -5.90
N ARG A 448 9.74 9.28 -6.57
CA ARG A 448 10.09 7.99 -7.20
C ARG A 448 10.28 6.89 -6.17
N ILE A 449 10.99 7.17 -5.06
CA ILE A 449 11.24 6.20 -3.99
C ILE A 449 9.91 5.76 -3.36
N GLU A 450 9.01 6.70 -3.09
CA GLU A 450 7.67 6.38 -2.57
C GLU A 450 6.84 5.54 -3.55
N ALA A 451 6.88 5.88 -4.85
CA ALA A 451 6.21 5.10 -5.89
C ALA A 451 6.78 3.68 -6.00
N GLU A 452 8.10 3.52 -5.87
CA GLU A 452 8.78 2.23 -5.87
C GLU A 452 8.41 1.39 -4.64
N ALA A 453 8.44 1.98 -3.45
CA ALA A 453 8.03 1.31 -2.22
C ALA A 453 6.57 0.87 -2.27
N THR A 454 5.70 1.69 -2.87
CA THR A 454 4.28 1.34 -3.07
C THR A 454 4.16 0.17 -4.04
N LEU A 455 4.84 0.20 -5.18
CA LEU A 455 4.84 -0.89 -6.15
C LEU A 455 5.32 -2.20 -5.52
N GLU A 456 6.35 -2.15 -4.67
CA GLU A 456 6.90 -3.32 -3.98
C GLU A 456 5.90 -3.94 -3.01
N LYS A 457 5.20 -3.12 -2.21
CA LYS A 457 4.10 -3.59 -1.34
C LYS A 457 3.02 -4.31 -2.13
N TRP A 458 2.60 -3.75 -3.28
CA TRP A 458 1.62 -4.38 -4.17
C TRP A 458 2.11 -5.72 -4.74
N LYS A 459 3.39 -5.80 -5.14
CA LYS A 459 3.99 -7.06 -5.63
C LYS A 459 4.01 -8.15 -4.57
N THR A 460 4.35 -7.80 -3.33
CA THR A 460 4.41 -8.75 -2.22
C THR A 460 3.03 -9.37 -1.96
N VAL A 461 2.00 -8.54 -1.82
CA VAL A 461 0.63 -9.04 -1.59
C VAL A 461 0.08 -9.78 -2.80
N TYR A 462 0.40 -9.34 -4.02
CA TYR A 462 0.02 -10.06 -5.23
C TYR A 462 0.63 -11.48 -5.27
N ASN A 463 1.90 -11.63 -4.87
CA ASN A 463 2.54 -12.93 -4.79
C ASN A 463 1.90 -13.81 -3.71
N GLN A 464 1.58 -13.25 -2.54
CA GLN A 464 0.87 -13.98 -1.48
C GLN A 464 -0.53 -14.42 -1.94
N LEU A 465 -1.26 -13.55 -2.63
CA LEU A 465 -2.55 -13.85 -3.23
C LEU A 465 -2.43 -14.97 -4.28
N LYS A 466 -1.39 -14.94 -5.12
CA LYS A 466 -1.12 -15.99 -6.11
C LYS A 466 -0.82 -17.33 -5.43
N VAL A 467 0.04 -17.34 -4.41
CA VAL A 467 0.35 -18.54 -3.63
C VAL A 467 -0.90 -19.11 -2.97
N PHE A 468 -1.76 -18.25 -2.41
CA PHE A 468 -3.04 -18.66 -1.85
C PHE A 468 -3.92 -19.36 -2.88
N TYR A 469 -4.09 -18.79 -4.07
CA TYR A 469 -4.89 -19.42 -5.12
C TYR A 469 -4.26 -20.68 -5.73
N ASP A 470 -2.92 -20.77 -5.74
CA ASP A 470 -2.21 -21.98 -6.17
C ASP A 470 -2.38 -23.13 -5.14
N GLN A 471 -2.55 -22.80 -3.85
CA GLN A 471 -2.74 -23.76 -2.76
C GLN A 471 -4.21 -24.11 -2.49
N HIS A 472 -5.11 -23.16 -2.70
CA HIS A 472 -6.51 -23.26 -2.31
C HIS A 472 -7.41 -22.75 -3.42
N THR A 473 -7.91 -23.69 -4.22
CA THR A 473 -8.91 -23.38 -5.25
C THR A 473 -10.32 -23.41 -4.67
N LEU A 474 -11.26 -22.79 -5.39
CA LEU A 474 -12.68 -22.86 -5.03
C LEU A 474 -13.19 -24.30 -5.00
N ALA A 475 -12.70 -25.15 -5.91
CA ALA A 475 -13.07 -26.56 -5.97
C ALA A 475 -12.66 -27.28 -4.68
N ASP A 476 -11.41 -27.10 -4.25
CA ASP A 476 -10.89 -27.73 -3.02
C ASP A 476 -11.69 -27.30 -1.79
N TYR A 477 -12.01 -26.00 -1.67
CA TYR A 477 -12.83 -25.52 -0.56
C TYR A 477 -14.25 -26.12 -0.58
N GLN A 478 -14.86 -26.24 -1.76
CA GLN A 478 -16.19 -26.86 -1.90
C GLN A 478 -16.16 -28.35 -1.55
N GLU A 479 -15.11 -29.08 -1.96
CA GLU A 479 -14.93 -30.48 -1.60
C GLU A 479 -14.81 -30.67 -0.08
N VAL A 480 -13.98 -29.86 0.60
CA VAL A 480 -13.85 -29.89 2.07
C VAL A 480 -15.18 -29.61 2.77
N VAL A 481 -15.94 -28.61 2.29
CA VAL A 481 -17.26 -28.30 2.86
C VAL A 481 -18.26 -29.44 2.64
N GLN A 482 -18.24 -30.08 1.48
CA GLN A 482 -19.08 -31.24 1.17
C GLN A 482 -18.71 -32.44 2.04
N GLU A 483 -17.41 -32.76 2.18
CA GLU A 483 -16.91 -33.85 3.00
C GLU A 483 -17.33 -33.68 4.48
N ILE A 484 -17.26 -32.45 5.01
CA ILE A 484 -17.76 -32.15 6.37
C ILE A 484 -19.27 -32.42 6.48
N GLN A 485 -20.07 -32.04 5.49
CA GLN A 485 -21.51 -32.28 5.51
C GLN A 485 -21.84 -33.77 5.45
N GLU A 486 -21.13 -34.53 4.63
CA GLU A 486 -21.29 -35.98 4.52
C GLU A 486 -20.89 -36.70 5.81
N LEU A 487 -19.75 -36.34 6.39
CA LEU A 487 -19.29 -36.89 7.68
C LEU A 487 -20.24 -36.53 8.83
N LYS A 488 -20.81 -35.32 8.85
CA LYS A 488 -21.84 -34.92 9.84
C LYS A 488 -23.10 -35.77 9.72
N LYS A 489 -23.60 -35.99 8.50
CA LYS A 489 -24.74 -36.87 8.26
C LYS A 489 -24.44 -38.33 8.64
N ALA A 490 -23.24 -38.82 8.30
CA ALA A 490 -22.82 -40.18 8.67
C ALA A 490 -22.75 -40.34 10.20
N LYS A 491 -22.22 -39.36 10.91
CA LYS A 491 -22.19 -39.34 12.37
C LYS A 491 -23.59 -39.38 12.98
N GLU A 492 -24.50 -38.55 12.49
CA GLU A 492 -25.89 -38.48 12.97
C GLU A 492 -26.63 -39.81 12.76
N GLN A 493 -26.47 -40.44 11.59
CA GLN A 493 -27.03 -41.77 11.31
C GLN A 493 -26.48 -42.87 12.24
N GLU A 494 -25.19 -42.84 12.56
CA GLU A 494 -24.59 -43.81 13.48
C GLU A 494 -25.00 -43.55 14.95
N GLU A 495 -25.20 -42.29 15.34
CA GLU A 495 -25.75 -41.93 16.65
C GLU A 495 -27.23 -42.37 16.81
N GLU A 496 -28.05 -42.20 15.77
CA GLU A 496 -29.42 -42.71 15.73
C GLU A 496 -29.46 -44.24 15.91
N LYS A 497 -28.65 -44.99 15.14
CA LYS A 497 -28.54 -46.45 15.27
C LYS A 497 -28.14 -46.88 16.69
N LYS A 498 -27.18 -46.17 17.31
CA LYS A 498 -26.76 -46.42 18.69
C LYS A 498 -27.89 -46.16 19.69
N SER A 499 -28.70 -45.12 19.48
CA SER A 499 -29.85 -44.82 20.32
C SER A 499 -30.89 -45.94 20.26
N VAL A 500 -31.20 -46.45 19.07
CA VAL A 500 -32.15 -47.55 18.86
C VAL A 500 -31.73 -48.81 19.61
N ILE A 501 -30.44 -49.18 19.54
CA ILE A 501 -29.90 -50.34 20.27
C ILE A 501 -30.03 -50.16 21.79
N LYS A 502 -29.80 -48.95 22.31
CA LYS A 502 -29.98 -48.65 23.73
C LYS A 502 -31.44 -48.79 24.19
N TYR A 503 -32.40 -48.34 23.37
CA TYR A 503 -33.83 -48.48 23.64
C TYR A 503 -34.32 -49.94 23.56
N THR A 504 -33.82 -50.74 22.61
CA THR A 504 -34.18 -52.18 22.53
C THR A 504 -33.66 -52.96 23.73
N VAL A 505 -32.40 -52.74 24.13
CA VAL A 505 -31.82 -53.40 25.31
C VAL A 505 -32.62 -53.06 26.57
N ALA A 506 -32.96 -51.78 26.78
CA ALA A 506 -33.74 -51.34 27.94
C ALA A 506 -35.19 -51.89 27.98
N ARG A 507 -35.80 -52.17 26.81
CA ARG A 507 -37.14 -52.73 26.71
C ARG A 507 -37.17 -54.21 27.06
N ASP A 508 -36.16 -54.96 26.62
CA ASP A 508 -36.08 -56.40 26.86
C ASP A 508 -35.71 -56.70 28.32
N SER A 509 -34.90 -55.86 28.98
CA SER A 509 -34.65 -55.95 30.43
C SER A 509 -35.92 -55.74 31.30
N ARG A 510 -36.94 -55.02 30.79
CA ARG A 510 -38.19 -54.79 31.53
C ARG A 510 -39.22 -55.89 31.35
N LYS A 511 -39.15 -56.69 30.28
CA LYS A 511 -40.06 -57.83 30.06
C LYS A 511 -39.74 -59.03 30.94
N THR A 512 -38.49 -59.18 31.40
CA THR A 512 -38.04 -60.29 32.25
C THR A 512 -38.41 -60.13 33.74
N LEU A 513 -38.86 -58.94 34.16
CA LEU A 513 -39.21 -58.62 35.56
C LEU A 513 -40.69 -58.82 35.92
N LYS A 514 -41.53 -59.31 35.00
CA LYS A 514 -42.90 -59.72 35.32
C LYS A 514 -43.03 -61.24 35.25
N PRO A 515 -42.91 -61.96 36.38
CA PRO A 515 -43.39 -63.33 36.45
C PRO A 515 -44.93 -63.31 36.52
N GLY A 516 -45.57 -64.09 35.66
CA GLY A 516 -46.97 -64.48 35.77
C GLY A 516 -47.11 -65.75 36.58
#